data_AF-A0A916FZK3-F1
#
_entry.id   AF-A0A916FZK3-F1
#
_cell.length_a   1.000
_cell.length_b   1.000
_cell.length_c   1.000
_cell.angle_alpha   90.00
_cell.angle_beta   90.00
_cell.angle_gamma   90.00
#
_symmetry.space_group_name_H-M   'P 1'
#
loop_
_entity.id
_entity.type
_entity.pdbx_description
1 polymer ?
#
loop_
_entity_poly.entity_id
_entity_poly.type
_entity_poly.pdbx_seq_one_letter_code
_entity_poly.pdbx_strand_id
1 'polypeptide(L)' 'MEFFKIRKDIPFMRHALVFNVISLVTFIAAVFFLATRGLHFSVEFTGGTLIEVSYPQAADTQ' A
#
# COMPACT_ATOMS: atom_id res chain seq x y z
N MET A 1 30.36 27.40 -8.17
CA MET A 1 29.32 26.96 -7.21
C MET A 1 28.09 27.88 -7.28
N GLU A 2 27.27 27.84 -8.34
CA GLU A 2 25.96 28.53 -8.34
C GLU A 2 24.95 27.87 -9.34
N PHE A 3 24.82 26.54 -9.33
CA PHE A 3 24.01 25.83 -10.35
C PHE A 3 22.59 25.41 -9.93
N PHE A 4 22.05 25.92 -8.81
CA PHE A 4 20.67 25.60 -8.41
C PHE A 4 19.97 26.80 -7.75
N LYS A 5 19.51 27.77 -8.55
CA LYS A 5 18.48 28.74 -8.14
C LYS A 5 17.14 28.34 -8.76
N ILE A 6 16.61 27.16 -8.40
CA ILE A 6 15.23 26.80 -8.70
C ILE A 6 14.35 27.42 -7.62
N ARG A 7 14.00 28.69 -7.78
CA ARG A 7 12.88 29.29 -7.05
C ARG A 7 11.62 29.10 -7.88
N LYS A 8 11.07 27.89 -7.80
CA LYS A 8 9.66 27.64 -8.15
C LYS A 8 8.93 27.40 -6.85
N ASP A 9 8.29 28.43 -6.31
CA ASP A 9 7.27 28.25 -5.29
C ASP A 9 6.09 27.57 -5.97
N ILE A 10 6.05 26.24 -5.92
CA ILE A 10 4.93 25.46 -6.43
C ILE A 10 3.76 25.70 -5.46
N PRO A 11 2.61 26.20 -5.93
CA PRO A 11 1.48 26.53 -5.06
C PRO A 11 0.72 25.25 -4.65
N PHE A 12 1.37 24.39 -3.86
CA PHE A 12 0.80 23.14 -3.32
C PHE A 12 -0.46 23.40 -2.47
N MET A 13 -0.48 24.54 -1.77
CA MET A 13 -1.58 24.96 -0.90
C MET A 13 -2.92 25.12 -1.64
N ARG A 14 -2.91 25.42 -2.94
CA ARG A 14 -4.14 25.60 -3.73
C ARG A 14 -4.97 24.32 -3.85
N HIS A 15 -4.34 23.15 -3.76
CA HIS A 15 -4.99 21.85 -3.89
C HIS A 15 -5.09 21.09 -2.56
N ALA A 16 -4.67 21.71 -1.45
CA ALA A 16 -4.62 21.07 -0.14
C ALA A 16 -5.98 20.49 0.29
N LEU A 17 -7.08 21.21 0.01
CA LEU A 17 -8.44 20.75 0.32
C LEU A 17 -8.80 19.50 -0.50
N VAL A 18 -8.52 19.49 -1.80
CA VAL A 18 -8.81 18.35 -2.68
C VAL A 18 -8.02 17.11 -2.26
N PHE A 19 -6.72 17.25 -1.99
CA PHE A 19 -5.90 16.14 -1.52
C PHE A 19 -6.34 15.62 -0.14
N ASN A 20 -6.77 16.51 0.77
CA ASN A 20 -7.30 16.10 2.07
C ASN A 20 -8.62 15.34 1.95
N VAL A 21 -9.53 15.76 1.06
CA VAL A 21 -10.78 15.03 0.81
C VAL A 21 -10.48 13.66 0.22
N ILE A 22 -9.60 13.57 -0.77
CA ILE A 22 -9.20 12.29 -1.37
C ILE A 22 -8.56 11.38 -0.32
N SER A 23 -7.66 11.92 0.51
CA SER A 23 -7.04 11.19 1.62
C SER A 23 -8.08 10.65 2.59
N LEU A 24 -9.04 11.49 3.01
CA LEU A 24 -10.11 11.10 3.92
C LEU A 24 -11.00 9.99 3.35
N VAL A 25 -11.41 10.12 2.08
CA VAL A 25 -12.23 9.11 1.41
C VAL A 25 -11.48 7.78 1.31
N THR A 26 -10.20 7.83 0.92
CA THR A 26 -9.36 6.63 0.79
C THR A 26 -9.15 5.97 2.16
N PHE A 27 -8.98 6.76 3.21
CA PHE A 27 -8.86 6.27 4.58
C PHE A 27 -10.14 5.56 5.05
N ILE A 28 -11.31 6.17 4.83
CA ILE A 28 -12.60 5.55 5.16
C ILE A 28 -12.79 4.26 4.37
N ALA A 29 -12.47 4.25 3.07
CA ALA A 29 -12.54 3.06 2.26
C ALA A 29 -11.62 1.94 2.80
N ALA A 30 -10.40 2.27 3.22
CA ALA A 30 -9.48 1.32 3.84
C ALA A 30 -10.06 0.70 5.12
N VAL A 31 -10.63 1.52 6.02
CA VAL A 31 -11.29 1.05 7.24
C VAL A 31 -12.50 0.16 6.90
N PHE A 32 -13.30 0.53 5.90
CA PHE A 32 -14.44 -0.26 5.44
C PHE A 32 -14.01 -1.62 4.88
N PHE A 33 -12.99 -1.66 4.01
CA PHE A 33 -12.47 -2.91 3.47
C PHE A 33 -11.85 -3.79 4.55
N LEU A 34 -11.15 -3.19 5.50
CA LEU A 34 -10.56 -3.89 6.64
C LEU A 34 -11.65 -4.52 7.52
N ALA A 35 -12.73 -3.79 7.81
CA ALA A 35 -13.82 -4.30 8.63
C ALA A 35 -14.65 -5.39 7.93
N THR A 36 -14.87 -5.25 6.62
CA THR A 36 -15.71 -6.18 5.84
C THR A 36 -14.97 -7.45 5.39
N ARG A 37 -13.70 -7.34 5.00
CA ARG A 37 -12.88 -8.48 4.53
C ARG A 37 -12.00 -9.08 5.61
N GLY A 38 -11.77 -8.35 6.71
CA GLY A 38 -10.83 -8.75 7.75
C GLY A 38 -9.38 -8.65 7.30
N LEU A 39 -8.48 -9.13 8.16
CA LEU A 39 -7.06 -9.25 7.86
C LEU A 39 -6.76 -10.65 7.32
N HIS A 40 -5.87 -10.75 6.34
CA HIS A 40 -5.27 -12.01 5.95
C HIS A 40 -4.26 -12.42 7.03
N PHE A 41 -4.74 -13.12 8.06
CA PHE A 41 -3.90 -13.62 9.13
C PHE A 41 -2.96 -14.70 8.58
N SER A 42 -1.66 -14.45 8.64
CA SER A 42 -0.64 -15.46 8.35
C SER A 42 -0.82 -16.69 9.25
N VAL A 43 -0.23 -17.81 8.82
CA VAL A 43 -0.24 -19.09 9.54
C VAL A 43 0.24 -18.95 10.99
N GLU A 44 1.12 -17.97 11.24
CA GLU A 44 1.63 -17.58 12.56
C GLU A 44 0.53 -17.20 13.56
N PHE A 45 -0.59 -16.64 13.10
CA PHE A 45 -1.68 -16.15 13.95
C PHE A 45 -2.88 -17.11 14.00
N THR A 46 -3.10 -17.89 12.93
CA THR A 46 -4.26 -18.78 12.82
C THR A 46 -3.96 -20.21 13.31
N GLY A 47 -2.69 -20.56 13.51
CA GLY A 47 -2.27 -21.90 13.90
C GLY A 47 -2.43 -22.87 12.74
N GLY A 48 -1.37 -23.01 11.95
CA GLY A 48 -1.32 -23.98 10.85
C GLY A 48 0.12 -24.41 10.55
N THR A 49 0.26 -25.32 9.60
CA THR A 49 1.58 -25.83 9.17
C THR A 49 1.98 -25.13 7.88
N LEU A 50 3.10 -24.40 7.89
CA LEU A 50 3.72 -23.87 6.69
C LEU A 50 4.54 -24.99 6.03
N ILE A 51 4.16 -25.42 4.83
CA ILE A 51 4.94 -26.37 4.04
C ILE A 51 5.66 -25.58 2.96
N GLU A 52 6.96 -25.36 3.15
CA GLU A 52 7.81 -24.73 2.15
C GLU A 52 8.42 -25.81 1.26
N VAL A 53 8.00 -25.87 0.00
CA VAL A 53 8.50 -26.81 -1.00
C VAL A 53 9.42 -26.08 -1.96
N SER A 54 10.71 -26.40 -1.90
CA SER A 54 11.71 -25.94 -2.86
C SER A 54 11.87 -26.98 -3.96
N TYR A 55 11.40 -26.67 -5.16
CA TYR A 55 11.57 -27.53 -6.32
C TYR A 55 12.88 -27.18 -7.04
N PRO A 56 13.81 -28.14 -7.22
CA PRO A 56 15.04 -27.91 -7.98
C PRO A 56 14.80 -27.77 -9.50
N GLN A 57 13.59 -28.07 -9.97
CA GLN A 57 13.19 -27.96 -11.37
C GLN A 57 11.96 -27.05 -11.46
N ALA A 58 11.91 -26.22 -12.51
CA ALA A 58 10.78 -25.32 -12.75
C ALA A 58 9.46 -26.11 -12.73
N ALA A 59 8.47 -25.58 -11.99
CA ALA A 59 7.14 -26.17 -11.93
C ALA A 59 6.54 -26.22 -13.34
N ASP A 60 6.14 -27.42 -13.76
CA ASP A 60 5.42 -27.61 -15.01
C ASP A 60 4.04 -26.95 -14.85
N THR A 61 3.92 -25.76 -15.42
CA THR A 61 2.68 -24.99 -15.45
C THR A 61 2.03 -25.28 -16.79
N GLN A 62 1.19 -26.32 -16.81
CA GLN A 62 0.25 -26.53 -17.92
C GLN A 62 -0.83 -25.44 -17.94
#